data_AF-A0AA35VYZ5-F1
#
_entry.id   AF-A0AA35VYZ5-F1
#
_cell.length_a   1.000
_cell.length_b   1.000
_cell.length_c   1.000
_cell.angle_alpha   90.00
_cell.angle_beta   90.00
_cell.angle_gamma   90.00
#
_symmetry.space_group_name_H-M   'P 1'
#
loop_
_entity.id
_entity.type
_entity.pdbx_description
1 polymer ?
#
loop_
_entity_poly.entity_id
_entity_poly.type
_entity_poly.pdbx_seq_one_letter_code
_entity_poly.pdbx_strand_id
1 'polypeptide(L)'
;MGIGTASTKGLPAGATGVSGNCCISIAPTTRIWNTSSSTAPYYRQHRGPGPSLRRRSAPQKGGQAAQALGRSRGGFSTKVHVSVDALGNPLRFILTGGQKHDITQAQGLIADHAGEYVIADKGYDSREFRQYILERGMRPVIPPRSNRKEPQAYDACLYRERHLVECFINKIKHYRRVFSRFEKLDTRYLGFLHFTAALIWLR
;
A
#
# COMPACT_ATOMS: atom_id res chain seq x y z
N MET A 1 40.29 27.90 -22.11
CA MET A 1 39.89 29.17 -22.76
C MET A 1 38.69 28.86 -23.64
N GLY A 2 37.48 29.35 -23.52
CA GLY A 2 36.83 30.37 -22.69
C GLY A 2 35.55 30.78 -23.44
N ILE A 3 34.46 31.04 -22.70
CA ILE A 3 33.45 32.12 -22.85
C ILE A 3 32.58 32.18 -24.15
N GLY A 4 31.27 32.46 -24.15
CA GLY A 4 30.33 33.01 -23.15
C GLY A 4 28.83 32.68 -23.46
N THR A 5 27.91 32.75 -22.47
CA THR A 5 26.96 33.85 -22.11
C THR A 5 25.77 34.04 -23.08
N ALA A 6 24.50 34.23 -22.71
CA ALA A 6 23.69 34.20 -21.49
C ALA A 6 22.19 34.36 -21.91
N SER A 7 21.21 33.94 -21.09
CA SER A 7 19.96 34.70 -20.93
C SER A 7 19.20 34.27 -19.68
N THR A 8 19.00 35.22 -18.78
CA THR A 8 18.18 35.15 -17.57
C THR A 8 16.85 35.84 -17.82
N LYS A 9 15.73 35.23 -17.41
CA LYS A 9 14.54 35.83 -16.75
C LYS A 9 13.31 34.94 -16.94
N GLY A 10 12.66 34.56 -15.83
CA GLY A 10 11.31 33.98 -15.86
C GLY A 10 10.98 32.97 -14.75
N LEU A 11 11.37 33.22 -13.49
CA LEU A 11 10.80 32.51 -12.33
C LEU A 11 9.62 33.32 -11.78
N PRO A 12 8.42 32.74 -11.62
CA PRO A 12 7.53 33.11 -10.55
C PRO A 12 7.73 32.17 -9.34
N ALA A 13 7.63 32.81 -8.18
CA ALA A 13 7.91 32.35 -6.83
C ALA A 13 7.27 31.01 -6.42
N GLY A 14 8.00 30.23 -5.61
CA GLY A 14 7.42 29.11 -4.86
C GLY A 14 8.30 27.87 -4.71
N ALA A 15 9.57 27.87 -5.13
CA ALA A 15 10.48 26.76 -4.88
C ALA A 15 11.22 26.96 -3.55
N THR A 16 10.56 26.65 -2.42
CA THR A 16 11.29 26.32 -1.21
C THR A 16 11.86 24.92 -1.40
N GLY A 17 13.14 24.86 -1.79
CA GLY A 17 13.91 23.64 -1.84
C GLY A 17 13.96 22.99 -0.46
N VAL A 18 13.51 21.74 -0.39
CA VAL A 18 13.89 20.82 0.67
C VAL A 18 14.67 19.71 0.00
N SER A 19 15.99 19.85 0.02
CA SER A 19 16.95 18.79 -0.24
C SER A 19 16.81 17.76 0.88
N GLY A 20 15.99 16.75 0.66
CA GLY A 20 15.93 15.54 1.48
C GLY A 20 15.67 14.39 0.53
N ASN A 21 16.56 13.41 0.48
CA ASN A 21 16.47 12.23 -0.38
C ASN A 21 15.04 11.66 -0.34
N CYS A 22 14.23 11.91 -1.36
CA CYS A 22 12.86 11.38 -1.44
C CYS A 22 12.91 9.97 -2.04
N CYS A 23 13.25 8.99 -1.21
CA CYS A 23 13.15 7.58 -1.53
C CYS A 23 11.72 7.11 -1.24
N ILE A 24 11.02 6.60 -2.27
CA ILE A 24 9.71 5.98 -2.07
C ILE A 24 9.92 4.47 -1.97
N SER A 25 9.73 3.92 -0.77
CA SER A 25 9.81 2.48 -0.56
C SER A 25 8.42 1.85 -0.69
N ILE A 26 8.32 0.83 -1.54
CA ILE A 26 7.11 0.04 -1.75
C ILE A 26 7.35 -1.38 -1.24
N ALA A 27 6.64 -1.78 -0.19
CA ALA A 27 6.59 -3.17 0.24
C ALA A 27 5.31 -3.85 -0.28
N PRO A 28 5.37 -5.13 -0.69
CA PRO A 28 4.22 -5.98 -0.78
C PRO A 28 3.88 -6.60 0.58
N THR A 29 2.58 -6.56 0.89
CA THR A 29 1.83 -7.54 1.68
C THR A 29 2.27 -7.77 3.13
N THR A 30 1.50 -7.21 4.06
CA THR A 30 1.19 -7.97 5.28
C THR A 30 0.10 -8.99 4.98
N ARG A 31 0.42 -10.28 5.09
CA ARG A 31 -0.59 -11.36 5.09
C ARG A 31 -1.27 -11.35 6.46
N ILE A 32 -2.45 -10.75 6.53
CA ILE A 32 -3.34 -10.84 7.70
C ILE A 32 -4.04 -12.19 7.64
N TRP A 33 -3.72 -13.10 8.55
CA TRP A 33 -4.31 -14.44 8.59
C TRP A 33 -5.74 -14.45 9.16
N ASN A 34 -6.55 -15.24 8.46
CA ASN A 34 -7.78 -15.97 8.78
C ASN A 34 -8.65 -15.50 9.97
N THR A 35 -9.81 -14.93 9.66
CA THR A 35 -11.00 -15.09 10.51
C THR A 35 -11.63 -16.44 10.16
N SER A 36 -11.33 -17.48 10.95
CA SER A 36 -12.28 -18.58 11.10
C SER A 36 -13.53 -17.99 11.75
N SER A 37 -14.57 -17.75 10.95
CA SER A 37 -15.90 -17.56 11.52
C SER A 37 -16.32 -18.91 12.10
N SER A 38 -15.97 -19.15 13.36
CA SER A 38 -16.71 -20.07 14.21
C SER A 38 -18.15 -19.55 14.26
N THR A 39 -19.04 -20.17 13.49
CA THR A 39 -20.47 -20.12 13.72
C THR A 39 -20.75 -20.89 15.02
N ALA A 40 -20.49 -20.26 16.16
CA ALA A 40 -20.98 -20.73 17.44
C ALA A 40 -22.47 -20.32 17.58
N PRO A 41 -23.40 -21.27 17.76
CA PRO A 41 -24.82 -20.97 17.88
C PRO A 41 -25.09 -20.46 19.30
N TYR A 42 -25.20 -19.14 19.46
CA TYR A 42 -25.59 -18.56 20.75
C TYR A 42 -27.12 -18.64 20.92
N TYR A 43 -27.54 -19.43 21.91
CA TYR A 43 -28.86 -19.63 22.51
C TYR A 43 -30.10 -19.00 21.84
N ARG A 44 -30.97 -19.89 21.38
CA ARG A 44 -32.38 -19.67 21.02
C ARG A 44 -33.21 -19.52 22.31
N GLN A 45 -33.71 -18.32 22.58
CA GLN A 45 -34.88 -18.14 23.46
C GLN A 45 -36.04 -17.59 22.62
N HIS A 46 -37.11 -18.36 22.55
CA HIS A 46 -38.34 -18.05 21.83
C HIS A 46 -39.13 -16.94 22.53
N ARG A 47 -39.46 -15.86 21.80
CA ARG A 47 -40.66 -15.02 22.02
C ARG A 47 -41.23 -14.61 20.65
N GLY A 48 -42.55 -14.67 20.51
CA GLY A 48 -43.30 -14.88 19.26
C GLY A 48 -43.30 -13.77 18.20
N PRO A 49 -43.96 -13.99 17.04
CA PRO A 49 -43.86 -13.12 15.89
C PRO A 49 -44.81 -11.91 16.01
N GLY A 50 -44.25 -10.72 16.16
CA GLY A 50 -44.94 -9.47 15.82
C GLY A 50 -44.94 -9.21 14.31
N PRO A 51 -45.83 -8.35 13.78
CA PRO A 51 -45.94 -8.10 12.35
C PRO A 51 -44.61 -7.55 11.79
N SER A 52 -44.19 -8.11 10.65
CA SER A 52 -42.95 -7.75 10.00
C SER A 52 -43.06 -6.34 9.41
N LEU A 53 -42.47 -5.36 10.12
CA LEU A 53 -42.13 -4.08 9.51
C LEU A 53 -41.30 -4.38 8.25
N ARG A 54 -41.81 -3.97 7.08
CA ARG A 54 -41.10 -4.03 5.79
C ARG A 54 -39.78 -3.28 5.96
N ARG A 55 -38.73 -4.03 6.30
CA ARG A 55 -37.38 -3.50 6.46
C ARG A 55 -36.94 -3.07 5.07
N ARG A 56 -36.93 -1.76 4.80
CA ARG A 56 -36.24 -1.22 3.63
C ARG A 56 -34.82 -1.78 3.69
N SER A 57 -34.50 -2.68 2.77
CA SER A 57 -33.16 -3.25 2.65
C SER A 57 -32.20 -2.08 2.50
N ALA A 58 -31.32 -1.86 3.49
CA ALA A 58 -30.23 -0.92 3.30
C ALA A 58 -29.48 -1.35 2.02
N PRO A 59 -29.10 -0.39 1.14
CA PRO A 59 -28.43 -0.74 -0.11
C PRO A 59 -27.21 -1.61 0.19
N GLN A 60 -27.14 -2.80 -0.42
CA GLN A 60 -26.00 -3.70 -0.26
C GLN A 60 -24.76 -3.00 -0.82
N LYS A 61 -23.74 -2.82 0.02
CA LYS A 61 -22.48 -2.15 -0.34
C LYS A 61 -21.56 -3.03 -1.19
N GLY A 62 -22.11 -3.71 -2.19
CA GLY A 62 -21.38 -4.65 -3.06
C GLY A 62 -21.01 -5.98 -2.38
N GLY A 63 -20.62 -6.96 -3.20
CA GLY A 63 -20.21 -8.30 -2.76
C GLY A 63 -18.77 -8.35 -2.23
N GLN A 64 -18.33 -9.52 -1.78
CA GLN A 64 -17.02 -9.74 -1.14
C GLN A 64 -15.83 -9.23 -1.96
N ALA A 65 -15.87 -9.38 -3.29
CA ALA A 65 -14.82 -8.91 -4.19
C ALA A 65 -14.64 -7.37 -4.15
N ALA A 66 -15.75 -6.63 -4.00
CA ALA A 66 -15.73 -5.18 -3.87
C ALA A 66 -15.09 -4.73 -2.53
N GLN A 67 -15.04 -5.62 -1.53
CA GLN A 67 -14.54 -5.33 -0.18
C GLN A 67 -13.07 -5.71 0.00
N ALA A 68 -12.31 -5.84 -1.09
CA ALA A 68 -10.93 -6.31 -1.12
C ALA A 68 -10.72 -7.63 -0.35
N LEU A 69 -11.74 -8.49 -0.28
CA LEU A 69 -11.64 -9.82 0.30
C LEU A 69 -11.28 -10.82 -0.79
N GLY A 70 -10.24 -11.60 -0.53
CA GLY A 70 -9.73 -12.61 -1.44
C GLY A 70 -9.76 -14.00 -0.86
N ARG A 71 -10.11 -15.02 -1.65
CA ARG A 71 -10.12 -16.42 -1.18
C ARG A 71 -8.73 -17.04 -1.28
N SER A 72 -8.30 -17.66 -0.18
CA SER A 72 -7.08 -18.47 -0.10
C SER A 72 -7.42 -19.87 0.46
N ARG A 73 -6.44 -20.79 0.47
CA ARG A 73 -6.62 -22.14 1.05
C ARG A 73 -6.97 -22.11 2.55
N GLY A 74 -6.62 -21.02 3.24
CA GLY A 74 -6.90 -20.83 4.66
C GLY A 74 -7.93 -19.74 4.92
N GLY A 75 -8.94 -19.55 4.06
CA GLY A 75 -10.01 -18.57 4.27
C GLY A 75 -9.83 -17.24 3.54
N PHE A 76 -10.62 -16.22 3.93
CA PHE A 76 -10.57 -14.90 3.31
C PHE A 76 -9.37 -14.09 3.82
N SER A 77 -8.68 -13.41 2.90
CA SER A 77 -7.50 -12.60 3.19
C SER A 77 -7.45 -11.34 2.34
N THR A 78 -6.70 -10.35 2.81
CA THR A 78 -6.54 -9.03 2.18
C THR A 78 -5.10 -8.61 2.26
N LYS A 79 -4.64 -7.99 1.18
CA LYS A 79 -3.33 -7.37 1.09
C LYS A 79 -3.49 -5.89 1.31
N VAL A 80 -2.64 -5.37 2.19
CA VAL A 80 -2.36 -3.94 2.31
C VAL A 80 -1.07 -3.70 1.55
N HIS A 81 -1.16 -2.88 0.50
CA HIS A 81 -0.01 -2.34 -0.20
C HIS A 81 0.22 -0.93 0.34
N VAL A 82 1.48 -0.60 0.62
CA VAL A 82 1.85 0.69 1.19
C VAL A 82 3.10 1.25 0.52
N SER A 83 3.09 2.55 0.25
CA SER A 83 4.28 3.33 -0.03
C SER A 83 4.62 4.22 1.17
N VAL A 84 5.91 4.37 1.44
CA VAL A 84 6.44 5.27 2.48
C VAL A 84 7.50 6.19 1.90
N ASP A 85 7.73 7.34 2.53
CA ASP A 85 8.85 8.22 2.23
C ASP A 85 10.19 7.71 2.82
N ALA A 86 11.25 8.48 2.65
CA ALA A 86 12.59 8.17 3.15
C ALA A 86 12.75 8.31 4.68
N LEU A 87 11.72 8.79 5.38
CA LEU A 87 11.66 8.83 6.84
C LEU A 87 10.81 7.68 7.40
N GLY A 88 10.21 6.85 6.53
CA GLY A 88 9.32 5.75 6.90
C GLY A 88 7.88 6.19 7.18
N ASN A 89 7.48 7.38 6.72
CA ASN A 89 6.13 7.90 6.84
C ASN A 89 5.25 7.35 5.71
N PRO A 90 4.08 6.76 6.01
CA PRO A 90 3.15 6.28 4.99
C PRO A 90 2.62 7.40 4.10
N LEU A 91 2.68 7.18 2.79
CA LEU A 91 2.16 8.09 1.77
C LEU A 91 0.80 7.62 1.23
N ARG A 92 0.69 6.32 0.89
CA ARG A 92 -0.53 5.75 0.31
C ARG A 92 -0.76 4.31 0.71
N PHE A 93 -2.04 3.97 0.84
CA PHE A 93 -2.52 2.60 1.03
C PHE A 93 -3.39 2.16 -0.14
N ILE A 94 -3.21 0.93 -0.58
CA ILE A 94 -4.12 0.27 -1.53
C ILE A 94 -4.49 -1.11 -0.98
N LEU A 95 -5.77 -1.44 -1.06
CA LEU A 95 -6.30 -2.72 -0.59
C LEU A 95 -6.65 -3.62 -1.77
N THR A 96 -6.23 -4.88 -1.70
CA THR A 96 -6.65 -5.90 -2.67
C THR A 96 -6.99 -7.22 -1.98
N GLY A 97 -7.75 -8.07 -2.67
CA GLY A 97 -7.91 -9.46 -2.24
C GLY A 97 -6.57 -10.21 -2.17
N GLY A 98 -6.46 -11.18 -1.25
CA GLY A 98 -5.26 -11.97 -0.99
C GLY A 98 -4.60 -12.62 -2.22
N GLN A 99 -5.39 -13.05 -3.21
CA GLN A 99 -4.91 -13.71 -4.43
C GLN A 99 -4.34 -12.75 -5.49
N LYS A 100 -4.53 -11.43 -5.34
CA LYS A 100 -4.06 -10.47 -6.34
C LYS A 100 -2.53 -10.38 -6.32
N HIS A 101 -1.93 -10.28 -7.50
CA HIS A 101 -0.49 -10.07 -7.63
C HIS A 101 -0.11 -8.63 -7.28
N ASP A 102 0.98 -8.46 -6.53
CA ASP A 102 1.38 -7.17 -5.97
C ASP A 102 1.76 -6.16 -7.05
N ILE A 103 2.40 -6.62 -8.12
CA ILE A 103 2.80 -5.80 -9.28
C ILE A 103 1.64 -4.98 -9.86
N THR A 104 0.40 -5.48 -9.78
CA THR A 104 -0.77 -4.80 -10.32
C THR A 104 -1.09 -3.48 -9.60
N GLN A 105 -0.59 -3.29 -8.38
CA GLN A 105 -0.82 -2.08 -7.59
C GLN A 105 0.40 -1.14 -7.58
N ALA A 106 1.53 -1.56 -8.14
CA ALA A 106 2.81 -0.86 -8.04
C ALA A 106 2.76 0.57 -8.59
N GLN A 107 2.18 0.74 -9.79
CA GLN A 107 2.00 2.06 -10.40
C GLN A 107 1.09 2.95 -9.54
N GLY A 108 -0.03 2.41 -9.05
CA GLY A 108 -0.98 3.14 -8.21
C GLY A 108 -0.37 3.63 -6.89
N LEU A 109 0.64 2.92 -6.34
CA LEU A 109 1.31 3.31 -5.10
C LEU A 109 2.17 4.57 -5.24
N ILE A 110 2.69 4.84 -6.44
CA ILE A 110 3.59 5.95 -6.73
C ILE A 110 3.00 7.01 -7.65
N ALA A 111 1.76 6.82 -8.14
CA ALA A 111 1.12 7.65 -9.15
C ALA A 111 1.04 9.15 -8.79
N ASP A 112 0.95 9.52 -7.51
CA ASP A 112 0.81 10.93 -7.13
C ASP A 112 1.99 11.42 -6.28
N HIS A 113 3.14 10.74 -6.37
CA HIS A 113 4.32 11.07 -5.58
C HIS A 113 5.53 11.31 -6.49
N ALA A 114 6.32 12.31 -6.11
CA ALA A 114 7.62 12.59 -6.69
C ALA A 114 8.72 12.06 -5.76
N GLY A 115 9.83 11.60 -6.35
CA GLY A 115 10.98 11.11 -5.61
C GLY A 115 12.20 11.02 -6.52
N GLU A 116 13.36 10.76 -5.94
CA GLU A 116 14.57 10.48 -6.72
C GLU A 116 14.71 8.97 -6.98
N TYR A 117 14.40 8.17 -5.96
CA TYR A 117 14.52 6.71 -6.01
C TYR A 117 13.20 6.04 -5.65
N VAL A 118 12.88 4.95 -6.36
CA VAL A 118 11.80 4.03 -5.99
C VAL A 118 12.41 2.70 -5.59
N ILE A 119 12.30 2.37 -4.31
CA ILE A 119 12.81 1.12 -3.75
C ILE A 119 11.65 0.15 -3.67
N ALA A 120 11.78 -1.03 -4.27
CA ALA A 120 10.72 -2.03 -4.20
C ALA A 120 11.30 -3.43 -4.13
N ASP A 121 10.56 -4.33 -3.49
CA ASP A 121 10.94 -5.74 -3.43
C ASP A 121 11.02 -6.37 -4.82
N LYS A 122 11.80 -7.45 -4.93
CA LYS A 122 11.96 -8.29 -6.14
C LYS A 122 10.62 -8.71 -6.78
N GLY A 123 9.55 -8.82 -5.99
CA GLY A 123 8.19 -9.09 -6.48
C GLY A 123 7.63 -8.01 -7.42
N TYR A 124 8.15 -6.78 -7.36
CA TYR A 124 7.78 -5.66 -8.22
C TYR A 124 8.64 -5.52 -9.48
N ASP A 125 9.60 -6.42 -9.71
CA ASP A 125 10.40 -6.40 -10.93
C ASP A 125 9.54 -6.73 -12.15
N SER A 126 9.21 -5.71 -12.93
CA SER A 126 8.61 -5.82 -14.27
C SER A 126 9.19 -4.73 -15.18
N ARG A 127 9.24 -4.99 -16.49
CA ARG A 127 9.77 -4.05 -17.47
C ARG A 127 8.91 -2.78 -17.52
N GLU A 128 7.60 -2.97 -17.50
CA GLU A 128 6.58 -1.92 -17.56
C GLU A 128 6.66 -1.03 -16.33
N PHE A 129 6.86 -1.61 -15.14
CA PHE A 129 6.95 -0.84 -13.91
C PHE A 129 8.26 -0.04 -13.82
N ARG A 130 9.40 -0.63 -14.22
CA ARG A 130 10.67 0.11 -14.31
C ARG A 130 10.57 1.26 -15.30
N GLN A 131 9.97 1.04 -16.46
CA GLN A 131 9.77 2.07 -17.47
C GLN A 131 8.89 3.21 -16.93
N TYR A 132 7.79 2.87 -16.25
CA TYR A 132 6.92 3.85 -15.60
C TYR A 132 7.64 4.71 -14.55
N ILE A 133 8.56 4.13 -13.79
CA ILE A 133 9.40 4.87 -12.83
C ILE A 133 10.32 5.86 -13.56
N LEU A 134 10.98 5.41 -14.64
CA LEU A 134 11.89 6.24 -15.44
C LEU A 134 11.17 7.40 -16.14
N GLU A 135 9.98 7.16 -16.69
CA GLU A 135 9.14 8.18 -17.34
C GLU A 135 8.74 9.31 -16.38
N ARG A 136 8.74 9.04 -15.08
CA ARG A 136 8.48 10.01 -14.02
C ARG A 136 9.75 10.72 -13.51
N GLY A 137 10.89 10.46 -14.13
CA GLY A 137 12.18 11.02 -13.71
C GLY A 137 12.75 10.39 -12.43
N MET A 138 12.22 9.25 -11.99
CA MET A 138 12.69 8.53 -10.81
C MET A 138 13.59 7.36 -11.20
N ARG A 139 14.43 6.88 -10.27
CA ARG A 139 15.35 5.76 -10.50
C ARG A 139 14.86 4.49 -9.77
N PRO A 140 14.65 3.37 -10.49
CA PRO A 140 14.22 2.12 -9.86
C PRO A 140 15.38 1.40 -9.15
N VAL A 141 15.25 1.18 -7.84
CA VAL A 141 16.13 0.35 -7.02
C VAL A 141 15.39 -0.94 -6.67
N ILE A 142 15.35 -1.86 -7.62
CA ILE A 142 14.59 -3.12 -7.54
C ILE A 142 15.52 -4.28 -7.87
N PRO A 143 15.71 -5.26 -6.97
CA PRO A 143 16.48 -6.45 -7.28
C PRO A 143 15.84 -7.24 -8.44
N PRO A 144 16.62 -7.72 -9.41
CA PRO A 144 16.07 -8.48 -10.53
C PRO A 144 15.52 -9.82 -10.08
N ARG A 145 14.46 -10.29 -10.75
CA ARG A 145 13.95 -11.66 -10.55
C ARG A 145 14.98 -12.71 -10.99
N SER A 146 15.01 -13.86 -10.30
CA SER A 146 15.99 -14.93 -10.59
C SER A 146 15.78 -15.60 -11.95
N ASN A 147 14.59 -15.49 -12.51
CA ASN A 147 14.25 -16.02 -13.84
C ASN A 147 14.45 -14.99 -14.97
N ARG A 148 15.01 -13.81 -14.68
CA ARG A 148 15.24 -12.77 -15.69
C ARG A 148 16.47 -13.15 -16.52
N LYS A 149 16.29 -13.20 -17.85
CA LYS A 149 17.38 -13.52 -18.80
C LYS A 149 18.54 -12.53 -18.71
N GLU A 150 18.22 -11.26 -18.52
CA GLU A 150 19.19 -10.17 -18.40
C GLU A 150 18.96 -9.45 -17.06
N PRO A 151 19.68 -9.85 -15.99
CA PRO A 151 19.60 -9.20 -14.70
C PRO A 151 20.15 -7.77 -14.79
N GLN A 152 19.35 -6.81 -14.35
CA GLN A 152 19.78 -5.41 -14.29
C GLN A 152 20.46 -5.12 -12.95
N ALA A 153 21.55 -4.35 -12.98
CA ALA A 153 22.22 -3.88 -11.78
C ALA A 153 21.28 -2.98 -10.94
N TYR A 154 21.46 -3.01 -9.63
CA TYR A 154 20.74 -2.17 -8.67
C TYR A 154 21.70 -1.78 -7.53
N ASP A 155 21.44 -0.64 -6.91
CA ASP A 155 22.22 -0.19 -5.75
C ASP A 155 21.78 -0.97 -4.50
N ALA A 156 22.68 -1.84 -4.00
CA ALA A 156 22.41 -2.66 -2.82
C ALA A 156 22.42 -1.85 -1.52
N CYS A 157 23.13 -0.72 -1.45
CA CYS A 157 23.15 0.16 -0.28
C CYS A 157 21.82 0.89 -0.17
N LEU A 158 21.34 1.50 -1.25
CA LEU A 158 20.01 2.12 -1.30
C LEU A 158 18.91 1.09 -1.06
N TYR A 159 19.04 -0.13 -1.58
CA TYR A 159 18.04 -1.18 -1.32
C TYR A 159 17.86 -1.52 0.17
N ARG A 160 18.87 -1.29 1.02
CA ARG A 160 18.74 -1.49 2.49
C ARG A 160 17.72 -0.53 3.12
N GLU A 161 17.42 0.61 2.50
CA GLU A 161 16.43 1.57 3.00
C GLU A 161 15.00 1.01 2.95
N ARG A 162 14.76 -0.11 2.26
CA ARG A 162 13.49 -0.86 2.34
C ARG A 162 13.10 -1.23 3.78
N HIS A 163 14.05 -1.25 4.72
CA HIS A 163 13.76 -1.46 6.13
C HIS A 163 12.74 -0.44 6.68
N LEU A 164 12.69 0.78 6.13
CA LEU A 164 11.74 1.81 6.56
C LEU A 164 10.29 1.38 6.38
N VAL A 165 9.97 0.80 5.22
CA VAL A 165 8.61 0.28 4.96
C VAL A 165 8.32 -0.96 5.79
N GLU A 166 9.31 -1.82 6.04
CA GLU A 166 9.17 -2.97 6.93
C GLU A 166 8.91 -2.54 8.38
N CYS A 167 9.64 -1.53 8.87
CA CYS A 167 9.44 -0.92 10.18
C CYS A 167 8.03 -0.32 10.30
N PHE A 168 7.57 0.42 9.29
CA PHE A 168 6.21 0.95 9.26
C PHE A 168 5.16 -0.16 9.33
N ILE A 169 5.33 -1.21 8.51
CA ILE A 169 4.45 -2.40 8.55
C ILE A 169 4.46 -3.04 9.94
N ASN A 170 5.61 -3.12 10.60
CA ASN A 170 5.70 -3.66 11.94
C ASN A 170 4.94 -2.79 12.95
N LYS A 171 5.05 -1.46 12.84
CA LYS A 171 4.31 -0.50 13.66
C LYS A 171 2.79 -0.68 13.56
N ILE A 172 2.25 -0.79 12.34
CA ILE A 172 0.79 -0.96 12.16
C ILE A 172 0.28 -2.31 12.66
N LYS A 173 1.13 -3.35 12.71
CA LYS A 173 0.74 -4.67 13.23
C LYS A 173 0.50 -4.68 14.75
N HIS A 174 1.06 -3.73 15.50
CA HIS A 174 0.75 -3.60 16.93
C HIS A 174 -0.74 -3.26 17.17
N TYR A 175 -1.40 -2.63 16.21
CA TYR A 175 -2.83 -2.33 16.29
C TYR A 175 -3.64 -3.57 15.92
N ARG A 176 -4.09 -4.33 16.93
CA ARG A 176 -4.85 -5.59 16.76
C ARG A 176 -6.01 -5.50 15.77
N ARG A 177 -6.75 -4.38 15.76
CA ARG A 177 -7.88 -4.15 14.83
C ARG A 177 -7.44 -4.13 13.37
N VAL A 178 -6.26 -3.57 13.09
CA VAL A 178 -5.63 -3.57 11.77
C VAL A 178 -5.09 -4.97 11.49
N PHE A 179 -4.24 -5.50 12.38
CA PHE A 179 -3.56 -6.77 12.18
C PHE A 179 -4.49 -7.94 11.89
N SER A 180 -5.64 -8.05 12.56
CA SER A 180 -6.58 -9.16 12.34
C SER A 180 -7.69 -8.83 11.34
N ARG A 181 -7.71 -7.62 10.76
CA ARG A 181 -8.80 -7.06 9.96
C ARG A 181 -10.19 -7.34 10.56
N PHE A 182 -10.59 -6.57 11.57
CA PHE A 182 -11.94 -6.70 12.16
C PHE A 182 -13.05 -6.13 11.26
N GLU A 183 -12.70 -5.18 10.41
CA GLU A 183 -13.65 -4.51 9.55
C GLU A 183 -14.02 -5.36 8.33
N LYS A 184 -15.32 -5.62 8.17
CA LYS A 184 -15.87 -6.32 7.00
C LYS A 184 -15.78 -5.47 5.74
N LEU A 185 -16.01 -4.15 5.88
CA LEU A 185 -15.98 -3.23 4.75
C LEU A 185 -14.57 -2.68 4.52
N ASP A 186 -14.17 -2.59 3.25
CA ASP A 186 -12.89 -2.06 2.81
C ASP A 186 -12.68 -0.60 3.22
N THR A 187 -13.69 0.25 3.01
CA THR A 187 -13.72 1.66 3.36
C THR A 187 -13.47 1.89 4.85
N ARG A 188 -14.09 1.06 5.70
CA ARG A 188 -13.86 1.11 7.16
C ARG A 188 -12.46 0.65 7.52
N TYR A 189 -12.00 -0.44 6.90
CA TYR A 189 -10.66 -0.96 7.13
C TYR A 189 -9.58 0.06 6.73
N LEU A 190 -9.75 0.69 5.55
CA LEU A 190 -8.88 1.75 5.06
C LEU A 190 -8.91 2.98 5.97
N GLY A 191 -10.09 3.37 6.46
CA GLY A 191 -10.23 4.44 7.45
C GLY A 191 -9.42 4.17 8.73
N PHE A 192 -9.46 2.94 9.25
CA PHE A 192 -8.62 2.55 10.39
C PHE A 192 -7.12 2.52 10.06
N LEU A 193 -6.74 2.11 8.85
CA LEU A 193 -5.34 2.18 8.41
C LEU A 193 -4.84 3.62 8.42
N HIS A 194 -5.60 4.55 7.82
CA HIS A 194 -5.26 5.98 7.85
C HIS A 194 -5.22 6.55 9.26
N PHE A 195 -6.15 6.15 10.14
CA PHE A 195 -6.12 6.55 11.53
C PHE A 195 -4.84 6.07 12.24
N THR A 196 -4.46 4.80 12.07
CA THR A 196 -3.21 4.28 12.64
C THR A 196 -1.96 4.95 12.05
N ALA A 197 -1.97 5.25 10.75
CA ALA A 197 -0.91 5.98 10.08
C ALA A 197 -0.74 7.38 10.67
N ALA A 198 -1.84 8.11 10.89
CA ALA A 198 -1.81 9.43 11.51
C ALA A 198 -1.27 9.39 12.94
N LEU A 199 -1.63 8.38 13.74
CA LEU A 199 -1.07 8.21 15.08
C LEU A 199 0.44 7.91 15.06
N ILE A 200 0.91 7.19 14.05
CA ILE A 200 2.35 6.91 13.88
C ILE A 200 3.10 8.19 13.45
N TRP A 201 2.47 9.04 12.63
CA TRP A 201 3.02 10.34 12.21
C TRP A 201 3.14 11.35 13.36
N LEU A 202 2.16 11.37 14.26
CA LEU A 202 2.11 12.34 15.37
C LEU A 202 2.99 11.97 16.57
N ARG A 203 3.67 10.84 16.51
CA ARG A 203 4.48 10.31 17.60
C ARG A 203 5.91 10.85 17.53
#